data_AF-V2X1E9-F1
#
_entry.id   AF-V2X1E9-F1
#
_cell.length_a   1.000
_cell.length_b   1.000
_cell.length_c   1.000
_cell.angle_alpha   90.00
_cell.angle_beta   90.00
_cell.angle_gamma   90.00
#
_symmetry.space_group_name_H-M   'P 1'
#
loop_
_entity.id
_entity.type
_entity.pdbx_description
1 polymer ?
#
loop_
_entity_poly.entity_id
_entity_poly.type
_entity_poly.pdbx_seq_one_letter_code
_entity_poly.pdbx_strand_id
1 'polypeptide(L)'
;MAIPSTRLQQILDQWNAHPTEVKTWPGPPEPEMQYTLEHWLDFIELSCLQRDIQQCQYVEAAIFFLRDDFGETVRAVNRRNPLQSWDVFRMFIIELQESEEDAASRNELLVKFGVDSLDPRLQWTLDQWNTQSAKVRTWPPGPGNRYTIDHWLDYIELECLRRGIQPAQYVKAATFFLRGDFQRIVRANPPLSWDVFRTLMVGLQASEGEPERRRELLSKLSGGDLARLKWILCQWKNDPAEVKIWPPRQGNQYTIEHWLDYVELGCHRRSIPQDQHVKAATFFLRGTLRKFMKAIKHDNSLNWVQFKVLIIKLHESGEDPEKMKELLNKLAGGGLMAGGAAILLPSTAIAALNAVGFTASGVLAGSLAAGIQSVFYGGMTGGLFSLCQSIGATAVIAPPLAIGLGIGALVFGASCLAFSSSSGEDDWDYDI
;
A
#
# COMPACT_ATOMS: atom_id res chain seq x y z
N MET A 1 -34.31 -17.50 -13.59
CA MET A 1 -33.88 -16.17 -14.09
C MET A 1 -33.98 -15.24 -12.90
N ALA A 2 -32.86 -14.79 -12.33
CA ALA A 2 -32.85 -14.05 -11.06
C ALA A 2 -33.77 -12.82 -11.12
N ILE A 3 -34.47 -12.54 -10.01
CA ILE A 3 -35.28 -11.32 -9.91
C ILE A 3 -34.32 -10.12 -10.05
N PRO A 4 -34.59 -9.14 -10.92
CA PRO A 4 -33.75 -7.94 -11.00
C PRO A 4 -33.59 -7.30 -9.61
N SER A 5 -32.39 -6.83 -9.28
CA SER A 5 -32.06 -6.27 -7.95
C SER A 5 -33.06 -5.21 -7.46
N THR A 6 -33.61 -4.41 -8.38
CA THR A 6 -34.64 -3.40 -8.08
C THR A 6 -35.96 -3.98 -7.60
N ARG A 7 -36.38 -5.14 -8.12
CA ARG A 7 -37.61 -5.82 -7.70
C ARG A 7 -37.39 -6.60 -6.41
N LEU A 8 -36.20 -7.17 -6.18
CA LEU A 8 -35.86 -7.75 -4.89
C LEU A 8 -35.92 -6.69 -3.78
N GLN A 9 -35.34 -5.51 -4.02
CA GLN A 9 -35.37 -4.40 -3.05
C GLN A 9 -36.81 -3.98 -2.71
N GLN A 10 -37.69 -3.86 -3.71
CA GLN A 10 -39.11 -3.57 -3.47
C GLN A 10 -39.81 -4.62 -2.60
N ILE A 11 -39.51 -5.91 -2.82
CA ILE A 11 -40.06 -7.01 -2.02
C ILE A 11 -39.54 -6.91 -0.57
N LEU A 12 -38.24 -6.64 -0.38
CA LEU A 12 -37.64 -6.49 0.95
C LEU A 12 -38.17 -5.26 1.69
N ASP A 13 -38.40 -4.15 0.99
CA ASP A 13 -38.97 -2.93 1.57
C ASP A 13 -40.44 -3.15 1.97
N GLN A 14 -41.23 -3.83 1.13
CA GLN A 14 -42.60 -4.23 1.47
C GLN A 14 -42.65 -5.18 2.67
N TRP A 15 -41.69 -6.10 2.74
CA TRP A 15 -41.57 -7.02 3.87
C TRP A 15 -41.24 -6.23 5.15
N ASN A 16 -40.25 -5.34 5.11
CA ASN A 16 -39.86 -4.47 6.23
C ASN A 16 -40.96 -3.51 6.70
N ALA A 17 -41.93 -3.18 5.84
CA ALA A 17 -43.08 -2.35 6.20
C ALA A 17 -44.13 -3.07 7.08
N HIS A 18 -43.99 -4.38 7.30
CA HIS A 18 -44.88 -5.18 8.14
C HIS A 18 -44.09 -5.79 9.33
N PRO A 19 -43.84 -5.02 10.42
CA PRO A 19 -42.96 -5.44 11.52
C PRO A 19 -43.41 -6.73 12.21
N THR A 20 -44.71 -7.01 12.21
CA THR A 20 -45.28 -8.26 12.76
C THR A 20 -44.88 -9.50 11.96
N GLU A 21 -44.45 -9.32 10.72
CA GLU A 21 -43.98 -10.37 9.80
C GLU A 21 -42.46 -10.33 9.58
N VAL A 22 -41.74 -9.42 10.24
CA VAL A 22 -40.28 -9.29 10.08
C VAL A 22 -39.61 -9.34 11.43
N LYS A 23 -38.92 -10.45 11.67
CA LYS A 23 -37.99 -10.54 12.79
C LYS A 23 -36.60 -10.15 12.28
N THR A 24 -36.07 -9.03 12.75
CA THR A 24 -34.66 -8.69 12.55
C THR A 24 -33.79 -9.51 13.49
N TRP A 25 -32.53 -9.77 13.11
CA TRP A 25 -31.56 -10.44 13.98
C TRP A 25 -30.33 -9.57 14.23
N PRO A 26 -29.86 -9.44 15.48
CA PRO A 26 -30.51 -9.90 16.71
C PRO A 26 -31.83 -9.14 16.98
N GLY A 27 -32.80 -9.81 17.61
CA GLY A 27 -34.07 -9.20 18.01
C GLY A 27 -33.92 -8.33 19.27
N PRO A 28 -34.83 -7.37 19.53
CA PRO A 28 -34.88 -6.70 20.83
C PRO A 28 -35.07 -7.75 21.94
N PRO A 29 -34.48 -7.55 23.14
CA PRO A 29 -34.63 -8.47 24.25
C PRO A 29 -36.06 -8.42 24.80
N GLU A 30 -36.99 -9.09 24.11
CA GLU A 30 -38.34 -9.32 24.62
C GLU A 30 -38.32 -10.52 25.57
N PRO A 31 -38.89 -10.38 26.78
CA PRO A 31 -38.71 -11.35 27.86
C PRO A 31 -39.39 -12.72 27.64
N GLU A 32 -40.20 -12.89 26.60
CA GLU A 32 -41.07 -14.07 26.46
C GLU A 32 -40.83 -14.90 25.18
N MET A 33 -39.96 -14.48 24.26
CA MET A 33 -39.69 -15.23 23.02
C MET A 33 -38.22 -15.14 22.60
N GLN A 34 -37.39 -16.03 23.14
CA GLN A 34 -36.08 -16.31 22.57
C GLN A 34 -36.24 -17.25 21.37
N TYR A 35 -36.28 -16.68 20.17
CA TYR A 35 -36.09 -17.46 18.96
C TYR A 35 -34.59 -17.73 18.78
N THR A 36 -34.20 -18.98 18.50
CA THR A 36 -32.81 -19.28 18.19
C THR A 36 -32.45 -18.73 16.80
N LEU A 37 -31.15 -18.56 16.53
CA LEU A 37 -30.66 -18.17 15.21
C LEU A 37 -31.14 -19.12 14.11
N GLU A 38 -31.20 -20.43 14.39
CA GLU A 38 -31.73 -21.42 13.45
C GLU A 38 -33.20 -21.16 13.12
N HIS A 39 -34.05 -20.89 14.12
CA HIS A 39 -35.44 -20.53 13.88
C HIS A 39 -35.57 -19.25 13.05
N TRP A 40 -34.66 -18.29 13.22
CA TRP A 40 -34.62 -17.08 12.40
C TRP A 40 -34.22 -17.37 10.95
N LEU A 41 -33.22 -18.23 10.73
CA LEU A 41 -32.81 -18.65 9.38
C LEU A 41 -33.93 -19.42 8.67
N ASP A 42 -34.58 -20.35 9.36
CA ASP A 42 -35.72 -21.12 8.84
C ASP A 42 -36.90 -20.18 8.50
N PHE A 43 -37.11 -19.14 9.31
CA PHE A 43 -38.11 -18.11 9.04
C PHE A 43 -37.80 -17.31 7.77
N ILE A 44 -36.54 -16.89 7.57
CA ILE A 44 -36.13 -16.18 6.35
C ILE A 44 -36.32 -17.09 5.12
N GLU A 45 -35.90 -18.35 5.20
CA GLU A 45 -36.04 -19.33 4.12
C GLU A 45 -37.50 -19.54 3.73
N LEU A 46 -38.37 -19.81 4.71
CA LEU A 46 -39.80 -20.01 4.49
C LEU A 46 -40.45 -18.75 3.90
N SER A 47 -40.06 -17.57 4.38
CA SER A 47 -40.61 -16.29 3.92
C SER A 47 -40.19 -15.96 2.50
N CYS A 48 -38.96 -16.32 2.11
CA CYS A 48 -38.47 -16.18 0.75
C CYS A 48 -39.19 -17.14 -0.21
N LEU A 49 -39.43 -18.39 0.23
CA LEU A 49 -40.22 -19.38 -0.52
C LEU A 49 -41.65 -18.88 -0.78
N GLN A 50 -42.32 -18.36 0.24
CA GLN A 50 -43.69 -17.83 0.14
C GLN A 50 -43.81 -16.64 -0.83
N ARG A 51 -42.71 -15.90 -1.04
CA ARG A 51 -42.66 -14.69 -1.87
C ARG A 51 -42.02 -14.95 -3.24
N ASP A 52 -41.81 -16.21 -3.61
CA ASP A 52 -41.21 -16.63 -4.88
C ASP A 52 -39.83 -15.99 -5.14
N ILE A 53 -39.06 -15.76 -4.06
CA ILE A 53 -37.67 -15.31 -4.15
C ILE A 53 -36.82 -16.52 -4.55
N GLN A 54 -35.88 -16.36 -5.48
CA GLN A 54 -35.00 -17.46 -5.88
C GLN A 54 -33.96 -17.75 -4.79
N GLN A 55 -33.59 -19.02 -4.64
CA GLN A 55 -32.64 -19.46 -3.61
C GLN A 55 -31.30 -18.72 -3.67
N CYS A 56 -30.84 -18.32 -4.86
CA CYS A 56 -29.63 -17.50 -5.04
C CYS A 56 -29.72 -16.10 -4.42
N GLN A 57 -30.91 -15.64 -4.03
CA GLN A 57 -31.18 -14.32 -3.45
C GLN A 57 -31.49 -14.39 -1.95
N TYR A 58 -31.54 -15.59 -1.35
CA TYR A 58 -31.84 -15.75 0.09
C TYR A 58 -30.78 -15.08 0.95
N VAL A 59 -29.51 -15.14 0.53
CA VAL A 59 -28.39 -14.49 1.21
C VAL A 59 -28.57 -12.96 1.25
N GLU A 60 -28.97 -12.35 0.13
CA GLU A 60 -29.22 -10.91 0.06
C GLU A 60 -30.38 -10.51 0.98
N ALA A 61 -31.46 -11.29 0.98
CA ALA A 61 -32.60 -11.09 1.87
C ALA A 61 -32.21 -11.21 3.35
N ALA A 62 -31.43 -12.23 3.74
CA ALA A 62 -30.99 -12.38 5.12
C ALA A 62 -30.08 -11.23 5.57
N ILE A 63 -29.10 -10.84 4.75
CA ILE A 63 -28.18 -9.73 5.04
C ILE A 63 -28.92 -8.40 5.24
N PHE A 64 -30.04 -8.21 4.55
CA PHE A 64 -30.89 -7.03 4.70
C PHE A 64 -31.52 -6.94 6.10
N PHE A 65 -31.90 -8.07 6.70
CA PHE A 65 -32.54 -8.12 8.02
C PHE A 65 -31.56 -8.27 9.20
N LEU A 66 -30.27 -8.48 8.93
CA LEU A 66 -29.24 -8.43 9.97
C LEU A 66 -29.01 -6.99 10.46
N ARG A 67 -28.96 -6.79 11.77
CA ARG A 67 -28.71 -5.49 12.42
C ARG A 67 -27.37 -5.48 13.15
N ASP A 68 -27.00 -4.30 13.64
CA ASP A 68 -25.84 -4.05 14.50
C ASP A 68 -24.48 -4.48 13.93
N ASP A 69 -23.50 -4.62 14.80
CA ASP A 69 -22.12 -5.02 14.48
C ASP A 69 -22.06 -6.41 13.83
N PHE A 70 -23.00 -7.30 14.17
CA PHE A 70 -23.15 -8.62 13.56
C PHE A 70 -23.47 -8.49 12.07
N GLY A 71 -24.48 -7.71 11.71
CA GLY A 71 -24.86 -7.46 10.32
C GLY A 71 -23.75 -6.80 9.51
N GLU A 72 -23.01 -5.85 10.10
CA GLU A 72 -21.85 -5.23 9.43
C GLU A 72 -20.73 -6.23 9.15
N THR A 73 -20.47 -7.15 10.08
CA THR A 73 -19.47 -8.21 9.91
C THR A 73 -19.84 -9.12 8.76
N VAL A 74 -21.09 -9.58 8.71
CA VAL A 74 -21.60 -10.45 7.64
C VAL A 74 -21.57 -9.73 6.28
N ARG A 75 -21.94 -8.43 6.22
CA ARG A 75 -21.81 -7.62 5.00
C ARG A 75 -20.37 -7.46 4.54
N ALA A 76 -19.42 -7.32 5.47
CA ALA A 76 -18.00 -7.22 5.14
C ALA A 76 -17.47 -8.53 4.54
N VAL A 77 -17.86 -9.67 5.11
CA VAL A 77 -17.53 -11.01 4.59
C VAL A 77 -18.10 -11.20 3.20
N ASN A 78 -19.41 -10.98 3.02
CA ASN A 78 -20.09 -11.20 1.74
C ASN A 78 -19.57 -10.29 0.61
N ARG A 79 -19.09 -9.07 0.93
CA ARG A 79 -18.46 -8.18 -0.05
C ARG A 79 -17.10 -8.69 -0.54
N ARG A 80 -16.35 -9.38 0.31
CA ARG A 80 -15.00 -9.88 0.00
C ARG A 80 -15.04 -11.26 -0.61
N ASN A 81 -15.87 -12.13 -0.06
CA ASN A 81 -16.08 -13.49 -0.52
C ASN A 81 -17.59 -13.76 -0.57
N PRO A 82 -18.23 -13.56 -1.73
CA PRO A 82 -19.67 -13.76 -1.87
C PRO A 82 -20.09 -15.15 -1.39
N LEU A 83 -20.99 -15.20 -0.42
CA LEU A 83 -21.52 -16.45 0.12
C LEU A 83 -22.49 -17.03 -0.92
N GLN A 84 -21.95 -17.84 -1.84
CA GLN A 84 -22.59 -18.20 -3.12
C GLN A 84 -23.88 -19.02 -2.99
N SER A 85 -24.16 -19.59 -1.81
CA SER A 85 -25.36 -20.39 -1.56
C SER A 85 -25.92 -20.11 -0.17
N TRP A 86 -27.23 -20.35 -0.04
CA TRP A 86 -27.93 -20.28 1.23
C TRP A 86 -27.30 -21.20 2.29
N ASP A 87 -26.90 -22.41 1.91
CA ASP A 87 -26.29 -23.38 2.83
C ASP A 87 -24.95 -22.90 3.38
N VAL A 88 -24.10 -22.31 2.53
CA VAL A 88 -22.82 -21.72 2.96
C VAL A 88 -23.05 -20.52 3.87
N PHE A 89 -24.05 -19.69 3.58
CA PHE A 89 -24.44 -18.58 4.45
C PHE A 89 -24.96 -19.07 5.80
N ARG A 90 -25.86 -20.06 5.81
CA ARG A 90 -26.44 -20.66 7.03
C ARG A 90 -25.36 -21.24 7.92
N MET A 91 -24.46 -22.05 7.36
CA MET A 91 -23.27 -22.57 8.05
C MET A 91 -22.41 -21.45 8.64
N PHE A 92 -22.08 -20.43 7.83
CA PHE A 92 -21.24 -19.30 8.28
C PHE A 92 -21.87 -18.54 9.44
N ILE A 93 -23.18 -18.25 9.36
CA ILE A 93 -23.90 -17.49 10.39
C ILE A 93 -23.99 -18.26 11.71
N ILE A 94 -24.22 -19.57 11.64
CA ILE A 94 -24.22 -20.45 12.82
C ILE A 94 -22.81 -20.51 13.44
N GLU A 95 -21.78 -20.81 12.64
CA GLU A 95 -20.38 -20.81 13.10
C GLU A 95 -20.00 -19.46 13.72
N LEU A 96 -20.46 -18.35 13.13
CA LEU A 96 -20.17 -16.99 13.62
C LEU A 96 -20.82 -16.73 14.99
N GLN A 97 -22.08 -17.12 15.17
CA GLN A 97 -22.79 -16.95 16.44
C GLN A 97 -22.19 -17.81 17.55
N GLU A 98 -21.85 -19.08 17.26
CA GLU A 98 -21.18 -19.96 18.21
C GLU A 98 -19.79 -19.42 18.60
N SER A 99 -19.12 -18.75 17.68
CA SER A 99 -17.82 -18.12 17.93
C SER A 99 -17.88 -16.80 18.71
N GLU A 100 -19.05 -16.23 18.99
CA GLU A 100 -19.14 -14.96 19.74
C GLU A 100 -18.61 -15.09 21.18
N GLU A 101 -18.66 -16.30 21.76
CA GLU A 101 -18.14 -16.56 23.10
C GLU A 101 -16.60 -16.64 23.15
N ASP A 102 -15.96 -16.93 22.00
CA ASP A 102 -14.51 -17.03 21.88
C ASP A 102 -13.97 -16.20 20.71
N ALA A 103 -13.38 -15.05 21.03
CA ALA A 103 -12.78 -14.15 20.07
C ALA A 103 -11.69 -14.82 19.20
N ALA A 104 -11.00 -15.86 19.68
CA ALA A 104 -10.01 -16.59 18.88
C ALA A 104 -10.70 -17.39 17.76
N SER A 105 -11.71 -18.19 18.11
CA SER A 105 -12.56 -18.93 17.16
C SER A 105 -13.22 -17.98 16.14
N ARG A 106 -13.71 -16.81 16.58
CA ARG A 106 -14.29 -15.82 15.67
C ARG A 106 -13.29 -15.30 14.65
N ASN A 107 -12.06 -15.02 15.08
CA ASN A 107 -11.03 -14.53 14.17
C ASN A 107 -10.59 -15.62 13.18
N GLU A 108 -10.45 -16.86 13.62
CA GLU A 108 -10.14 -18.00 12.75
C GLU A 108 -11.22 -18.16 11.67
N LEU A 109 -12.49 -18.05 12.06
CA LEU A 109 -13.63 -18.05 11.14
C LEU A 109 -13.54 -16.90 10.12
N LEU A 110 -13.31 -15.67 10.58
CA LEU A 110 -13.21 -14.52 9.68
C LEU A 110 -12.03 -14.64 8.69
N VAL A 111 -10.91 -15.22 9.12
CA VAL A 111 -9.76 -15.53 8.25
C VAL A 111 -10.12 -16.62 7.23
N LYS A 112 -10.81 -17.69 7.66
CA LYS A 112 -11.31 -18.77 6.77
C LYS A 112 -12.17 -18.21 5.64
N PHE A 113 -12.92 -17.13 5.89
CA PHE A 113 -13.76 -16.46 4.90
C PHE A 113 -13.09 -15.25 4.20
N GLY A 114 -11.77 -15.08 4.34
CA GLY A 114 -11.00 -14.09 3.59
C GLY A 114 -11.21 -12.64 4.05
N VAL A 115 -11.71 -12.44 5.27
CA VAL A 115 -11.63 -11.12 5.90
C VAL A 115 -10.21 -10.98 6.42
N ASP A 116 -9.48 -9.95 5.95
CA ASP A 116 -8.27 -9.45 6.61
C ASP A 116 -8.60 -9.19 8.08
N SER A 117 -8.44 -10.21 8.93
CA SER A 117 -8.56 -10.02 10.35
C SER A 117 -7.41 -9.12 10.75
N LEU A 118 -7.64 -8.29 11.77
CA LEU A 118 -6.52 -7.82 12.56
C LEU A 118 -5.68 -9.06 12.90
N ASP A 119 -4.35 -8.91 12.84
CA ASP A 119 -3.43 -9.95 13.30
C ASP A 119 -4.01 -10.52 14.62
N PRO A 120 -4.26 -11.84 14.75
CA PRO A 120 -5.03 -12.37 15.87
C PRO A 120 -4.46 -11.98 17.24
N ARG A 121 -3.13 -11.81 17.31
CA ARG A 121 -2.44 -11.31 18.50
C ARG A 121 -2.72 -9.83 18.72
N LEU A 122 -2.71 -9.01 17.67
CA LEU A 122 -3.16 -7.62 17.75
C LEU A 122 -4.62 -7.52 18.19
N GLN A 123 -5.53 -8.28 17.58
CA GLN A 123 -6.96 -8.26 17.93
C GLN A 123 -7.19 -8.63 19.40
N TRP A 124 -6.61 -9.76 19.84
CA TRP A 124 -6.66 -10.18 21.25
C TRP A 124 -6.10 -9.09 22.18
N THR A 125 -5.01 -8.44 21.79
CA THR A 125 -4.40 -7.35 22.56
C THR A 125 -5.33 -6.13 22.65
N LEU A 126 -6.01 -5.77 21.56
CA LEU A 126 -6.98 -4.67 21.52
C LEU A 126 -8.22 -4.97 22.35
N ASP A 127 -8.71 -6.21 22.33
CA ASP A 127 -9.86 -6.66 23.13
C ASP A 127 -9.52 -6.63 24.63
N GLN A 128 -8.34 -7.15 25.01
CA GLN A 128 -7.82 -7.02 26.38
C GLN A 128 -7.66 -5.56 26.81
N TRP A 129 -7.26 -4.69 25.89
CA TRP A 129 -7.17 -3.26 26.18
C TRP A 129 -8.57 -2.68 26.40
N ASN A 130 -9.54 -2.99 25.54
CA ASN A 130 -10.93 -2.49 25.63
C ASN A 130 -11.66 -2.90 26.93
N THR A 131 -11.43 -4.13 27.41
CA THR A 131 -12.03 -4.61 28.68
C THR A 131 -11.51 -3.85 29.91
N GLN A 132 -10.32 -3.24 29.84
CA GLN A 132 -9.76 -2.37 30.89
C GLN A 132 -10.25 -0.92 30.75
N SER A 133 -11.57 -0.75 30.56
CA SER A 133 -12.27 0.48 30.15
C SER A 133 -11.92 1.74 30.96
N ALA A 134 -11.47 1.60 32.21
CA ALA A 134 -11.01 2.72 33.02
C ALA A 134 -9.76 3.43 32.48
N LYS A 135 -8.93 2.75 31.66
CA LYS A 135 -7.65 3.27 31.18
C LYS A 135 -7.64 3.67 29.71
N VAL A 136 -8.47 3.03 28.88
CA VAL A 136 -8.44 3.22 27.43
C VAL A 136 -9.57 4.12 27.00
N ARG A 137 -9.21 5.33 26.58
CA ARG A 137 -10.18 6.34 26.24
C ARG A 137 -10.34 6.37 24.72
N THR A 138 -11.57 6.25 24.25
CA THR A 138 -11.91 6.41 22.82
C THR A 138 -11.73 7.85 22.40
N TRP A 139 -11.31 8.11 21.15
CA TRP A 139 -11.26 9.46 20.60
C TRP A 139 -12.43 9.71 19.62
N PRO A 140 -13.14 10.85 19.70
CA PRO A 140 -12.96 11.95 20.67
C PRO A 140 -13.35 11.55 22.11
N PRO A 141 -12.80 12.26 23.13
CA PRO A 141 -13.13 12.03 24.53
C PRO A 141 -14.63 12.18 24.78
N GLY A 142 -15.20 11.26 25.57
CA GLY A 142 -16.56 11.43 26.08
C GLY A 142 -16.72 12.67 26.97
N PRO A 143 -17.97 13.11 27.22
CA PRO A 143 -18.26 14.29 28.04
C PRO A 143 -17.53 14.23 29.40
N GLY A 144 -16.86 15.31 29.78
CA GLY A 144 -16.14 15.41 31.06
C GLY A 144 -14.68 14.95 31.04
N ASN A 145 -14.20 14.31 29.97
CA ASN A 145 -12.78 13.99 29.81
C ASN A 145 -12.01 15.13 29.14
N ARG A 146 -10.89 15.55 29.74
CA ARG A 146 -10.04 16.66 29.24
C ARG A 146 -8.63 16.17 28.88
N TYR A 147 -8.51 15.37 27.84
CA TYR A 147 -7.21 15.04 27.27
C TYR A 147 -7.14 15.51 25.81
N THR A 148 -5.96 15.96 25.38
CA THR A 148 -5.70 16.43 24.01
C THR A 148 -5.46 15.25 23.08
N ILE A 149 -5.54 15.46 21.77
CA ILE A 149 -5.23 14.39 20.80
C ILE A 149 -3.78 13.93 20.97
N ASP A 150 -2.84 14.83 21.25
CA ASP A 150 -1.43 14.48 21.46
C ASP A 150 -1.27 13.52 22.64
N HIS A 151 -1.89 13.83 23.79
CA HIS A 151 -1.86 12.93 24.94
C HIS A 151 -2.51 11.57 24.64
N TRP A 152 -3.56 11.55 23.84
CA TRP A 152 -4.19 10.30 23.41
C TRP A 152 -3.26 9.48 22.51
N LEU A 153 -2.62 10.11 21.52
CA LEU A 153 -1.68 9.47 20.61
C LEU A 153 -0.45 8.94 21.36
N ASP A 154 0.12 9.72 22.26
CA ASP A 154 1.23 9.29 23.12
C ASP A 154 0.84 8.09 23.99
N TYR A 155 -0.38 8.10 24.54
CA TYR A 155 -0.90 6.96 25.29
C TYR A 155 -1.04 5.71 24.41
N ILE A 156 -1.58 5.85 23.19
CA ILE A 156 -1.72 4.71 22.26
C ILE A 156 -0.35 4.13 21.91
N GLU A 157 0.62 4.98 21.57
CA GLU A 157 1.98 4.57 21.21
C GLU A 157 2.68 3.86 22.38
N LEU A 158 2.60 4.42 23.59
CA LEU A 158 3.18 3.83 24.79
C LEU A 158 2.58 2.46 25.10
N GLU A 159 1.26 2.31 25.00
CA GLU A 159 0.60 1.02 25.24
C GLU A 159 0.92 0.00 24.15
N CYS A 160 1.01 0.43 22.88
CA CYS A 160 1.45 -0.46 21.81
C CYS A 160 2.88 -0.96 22.04
N LEU A 161 3.79 -0.06 22.41
CA LEU A 161 5.18 -0.39 22.77
C LEU A 161 5.23 -1.38 23.94
N ARG A 162 4.49 -1.10 25.03
CA ARG A 162 4.43 -1.95 26.23
C ARG A 162 3.94 -3.37 25.93
N ARG A 163 3.15 -3.52 24.87
CA ARG A 163 2.53 -4.79 24.47
C ARG A 163 3.26 -5.48 23.32
N GLY A 164 4.36 -4.90 22.86
CA GLY A 164 5.15 -5.44 21.75
C GLY A 164 4.41 -5.43 20.41
N ILE A 165 3.42 -4.55 20.26
CA ILE A 165 2.78 -4.29 18.96
C ILE A 165 3.84 -3.62 18.07
N GLN A 166 3.90 -4.01 16.79
CA GLN A 166 4.89 -3.42 15.87
C GLN A 166 4.46 -2.01 15.45
N PRO A 167 5.38 -1.06 15.20
CA PRO A 167 5.03 0.30 14.76
C PRO A 167 4.10 0.35 13.54
N ALA A 168 4.23 -0.59 12.60
CA ALA A 168 3.36 -0.73 11.43
C ALA A 168 1.88 -1.02 11.78
N GLN A 169 1.61 -1.48 13.01
CA GLN A 169 0.28 -1.83 13.51
C GLN A 169 -0.34 -0.72 14.38
N TYR A 170 0.41 0.33 14.75
CA TYR A 170 -0.08 1.38 15.65
C TYR A 170 -1.30 2.11 15.08
N VAL A 171 -1.30 2.36 13.77
CA VAL A 171 -2.43 2.98 13.07
C VAL A 171 -3.70 2.13 13.21
N LYS A 172 -3.57 0.81 13.05
CA LYS A 172 -4.70 -0.12 13.20
C LYS A 172 -5.23 -0.11 14.63
N ALA A 173 -4.33 -0.13 15.62
CA ALA A 173 -4.69 -0.02 17.03
C ALA A 173 -5.40 1.29 17.36
N ALA A 174 -4.89 2.44 16.91
CA ALA A 174 -5.54 3.72 17.13
C ALA A 174 -6.92 3.80 16.44
N THR A 175 -7.02 3.31 15.20
CA THR A 175 -8.27 3.29 14.43
C THR A 175 -9.38 2.49 15.13
N PHE A 176 -9.01 1.46 15.89
CA PHE A 176 -9.94 0.69 16.72
C PHE A 176 -10.60 1.54 17.82
N PHE A 177 -9.86 2.49 18.40
CA PHE A 177 -10.36 3.39 19.45
C PHE A 177 -10.94 4.71 18.94
N LEU A 178 -10.87 4.97 17.64
CA LEU A 178 -11.57 6.10 17.02
C LEU A 178 -13.08 5.86 17.00
N ARG A 179 -13.84 6.95 17.11
CA ARG A 179 -15.30 6.99 16.99
C ARG A 179 -15.73 8.10 16.05
N GLY A 180 -16.94 7.99 15.50
CA GLY A 180 -17.57 9.03 14.69
C GLY A 180 -16.80 9.37 13.41
N ASP A 181 -16.71 10.67 13.11
CA ASP A 181 -16.13 11.19 11.86
C ASP A 181 -14.65 10.83 11.68
N PHE A 182 -13.86 10.88 12.75
CA PHE A 182 -12.45 10.54 12.70
C PHE A 182 -12.25 9.10 12.22
N GLN A 183 -13.04 8.16 12.74
CA GLN A 183 -12.95 6.76 12.33
C GLN A 183 -13.31 6.59 10.86
N ARG A 184 -14.39 7.25 10.39
CA ARG A 184 -14.81 7.20 8.99
C ARG A 184 -13.73 7.75 8.05
N ILE A 185 -13.16 8.90 8.40
CA ILE A 185 -12.10 9.57 7.64
C ILE A 185 -10.86 8.68 7.52
N VAL A 186 -10.38 8.14 8.64
CA VAL A 186 -9.18 7.31 8.69
C VAL A 186 -9.38 5.98 7.98
N ARG A 187 -10.56 5.35 8.12
CA ARG A 187 -10.87 4.11 7.38
C ARG A 187 -10.95 4.33 5.88
N ALA A 188 -11.47 5.48 5.44
CA ALA A 188 -11.50 5.83 4.02
C ALA A 188 -10.11 6.14 3.46
N ASN A 189 -9.18 6.60 4.29
CA ASN A 189 -7.82 7.00 3.88
C ASN A 189 -6.78 6.49 4.89
N PRO A 190 -6.49 5.17 4.91
CA PRO A 190 -5.60 4.59 5.91
C PRO A 190 -4.19 5.18 5.80
N PRO A 191 -3.65 5.78 6.89
CA PRO A 191 -2.27 6.26 6.92
C PRO A 191 -1.27 5.10 6.79
N LEU A 192 -0.19 5.33 6.04
CA LEU A 192 0.88 4.35 5.82
C LEU A 192 1.78 4.18 7.05
N SER A 193 1.89 5.23 7.87
CA SER A 193 2.74 5.23 9.06
C SER A 193 2.05 5.91 10.24
N TRP A 194 2.57 5.61 11.43
CA TRP A 194 2.14 6.22 12.67
C TRP A 194 2.33 7.74 12.68
N ASP A 195 3.44 8.26 12.15
CA ASP A 195 3.72 9.71 12.11
C ASP A 195 2.74 10.47 11.21
N VAL A 196 2.37 9.87 10.07
CA VAL A 196 1.37 10.43 9.16
C VAL A 196 0.00 10.45 9.84
N PHE A 197 -0.35 9.36 10.54
CA PHE A 197 -1.58 9.31 11.33
C PHE A 197 -1.59 10.36 12.45
N ARG A 198 -0.51 10.49 13.21
CA ARG A 198 -0.37 11.47 14.30
C ARG A 198 -0.56 12.89 13.79
N THR A 199 0.18 13.26 12.74
CA THR A 199 0.06 14.59 12.11
C THR A 199 -1.35 14.83 11.55
N LEU A 200 -1.97 13.81 10.94
CA LEU A 200 -3.36 13.91 10.47
C LEU A 200 -4.33 14.18 11.61
N MET A 201 -4.26 13.39 12.69
CA MET A 201 -5.17 13.51 13.82
C MET A 201 -5.05 14.87 14.52
N VAL A 202 -3.82 15.36 14.69
CA VAL A 202 -3.53 16.71 15.21
C VAL A 202 -4.11 17.77 14.28
N GLY A 203 -3.89 17.65 12.97
CA GLY A 203 -4.43 18.58 11.97
C GLY A 203 -5.96 18.59 11.94
N LEU A 204 -6.61 17.43 12.04
CA LEU A 204 -8.06 17.31 12.08
C LEU A 204 -8.64 17.96 13.33
N GLN A 205 -8.02 17.76 14.50
CA GLN A 205 -8.45 18.44 15.73
C GLN A 205 -8.24 19.96 15.61
N ALA A 206 -7.10 20.42 15.09
CA ALA A 206 -6.84 21.85 14.91
C ALA A 206 -7.79 22.51 13.89
N SER A 207 -8.41 21.73 12.99
CA SER A 207 -9.44 22.19 12.05
C SER A 207 -10.87 22.15 12.59
N GLU A 208 -11.05 21.77 13.86
CA GLU A 208 -12.38 21.73 14.47
C GLU A 208 -12.96 23.15 14.56
N GLY A 209 -14.06 23.39 13.86
CA GLY A 209 -14.64 24.73 13.65
C GLY A 209 -14.29 25.39 12.31
N GLU A 210 -13.37 24.82 11.52
CA GLU A 210 -12.96 25.33 10.20
C GLU A 210 -13.21 24.28 9.09
N PRO A 211 -14.44 24.17 8.57
CA PRO A 211 -14.81 23.11 7.62
C PRO A 211 -14.00 23.15 6.31
N GLU A 212 -13.56 24.33 5.87
CA GLU A 212 -12.70 24.49 4.69
C GLU A 212 -11.32 23.90 4.90
N ARG A 213 -10.68 24.20 6.04
CA ARG A 213 -9.37 23.64 6.39
C ARG A 213 -9.43 22.13 6.55
N ARG A 214 -10.53 21.61 7.11
CA ARG A 214 -10.80 20.16 7.17
C ARG A 214 -10.90 19.57 5.76
N ARG A 215 -11.67 20.18 4.86
CA ARG A 215 -11.78 19.72 3.46
C ARG A 215 -10.44 19.75 2.74
N GLU A 216 -9.61 20.77 2.96
CA GLU A 216 -8.27 20.87 2.38
C GLU A 216 -7.33 19.76 2.89
N LEU A 217 -7.37 19.44 4.19
CA LEU A 217 -6.62 18.33 4.75
C LEU A 217 -7.06 16.99 4.14
N LEU A 218 -8.37 16.79 3.99
CA LEU A 218 -8.93 15.57 3.40
C LEU A 218 -8.63 15.46 1.90
N SER A 219 -8.65 16.55 1.15
CA SER A 219 -8.30 16.55 -0.27
C SER A 219 -6.82 16.23 -0.49
N LYS A 220 -5.94 16.70 0.41
CA LYS A 220 -4.50 16.36 0.40
C LYS A 220 -4.23 14.89 0.66
N LEU A 221 -5.10 14.21 1.42
CA LEU A 221 -4.99 12.78 1.71
C LEU A 221 -5.64 11.88 0.67
N SER A 222 -6.76 12.34 0.09
CA SER A 222 -7.50 11.59 -0.94
C SER A 222 -6.94 11.80 -2.34
N GLY A 223 -6.17 12.87 -2.56
CA GLY A 223 -5.32 12.97 -3.74
C GLY A 223 -4.37 11.79 -3.73
N GLY A 224 -4.32 11.03 -4.84
CA GLY A 224 -3.56 9.79 -4.96
C GLY A 224 -2.09 9.91 -4.56
N ASP A 225 -1.34 8.81 -4.63
CA ASP A 225 0.01 8.65 -4.05
C ASP A 225 0.95 9.87 -4.19
N LEU A 226 0.86 10.61 -5.30
CA LEU A 226 1.61 11.84 -5.51
C LEU A 226 1.25 13.02 -4.59
N ALA A 227 -0.05 13.29 -4.37
CA ALA A 227 -0.49 14.40 -3.51
C ALA A 227 -0.13 14.11 -2.05
N ARG A 228 -0.31 12.85 -1.66
CA ARG A 228 0.13 12.31 -0.38
C ARG A 228 1.64 12.44 -0.19
N LEU A 229 2.44 12.00 -1.16
CA LEU A 229 3.89 12.15 -1.11
C LEU A 229 4.30 13.62 -0.99
N LYS A 230 3.68 14.51 -1.78
CA LYS A 230 3.93 15.95 -1.71
C LYS A 230 3.67 16.50 -0.31
N TRP A 231 2.57 16.08 0.33
CA TRP A 231 2.26 16.48 1.69
C TRP A 231 3.33 16.00 2.70
N ILE A 232 3.75 14.73 2.63
CA ILE A 232 4.81 14.18 3.49
C ILE A 232 6.12 14.96 3.31
N LEU A 233 6.50 15.25 2.06
CA LEU A 233 7.72 15.99 1.75
C LEU A 233 7.66 17.45 2.19
N CYS A 234 6.50 18.09 2.12
CA CYS A 234 6.29 19.43 2.67
C CYS A 234 6.42 19.45 4.19
N GLN A 235 5.86 18.46 4.90
CA GLN A 235 6.04 18.33 6.35
C GLN A 235 7.50 18.11 6.70
N TRP A 236 8.16 17.18 6.00
CA TRP A 236 9.58 16.92 6.18
C TRP A 236 10.39 18.20 5.99
N LYS A 237 10.18 18.94 4.89
CA LYS A 237 10.87 20.22 4.59
C LYS A 237 10.76 21.26 5.70
N ASN A 238 9.69 21.25 6.49
CA ASN A 238 9.45 22.23 7.54
C ASN A 238 10.13 21.86 8.88
N ASP A 239 10.74 20.68 8.99
CA ASP A 239 11.52 20.29 10.16
C ASP A 239 13.00 20.68 9.99
N PRO A 240 13.48 21.77 10.63
CA PRO A 240 14.83 22.28 10.43
C PRO A 240 15.91 21.33 10.94
N ALA A 241 15.58 20.43 11.88
CA ALA A 241 16.52 19.44 12.39
C ALA A 241 16.72 18.30 11.38
N GLU A 242 15.73 18.06 10.53
CA GLU A 242 15.69 16.90 9.63
C GLU A 242 15.84 17.22 8.14
N VAL A 243 16.12 18.46 7.74
CA VAL A 243 16.15 18.80 6.31
C VAL A 243 17.54 19.17 5.84
N LYS A 244 18.17 18.22 5.15
CA LYS A 244 19.38 18.45 4.37
C LYS A 244 18.98 18.69 2.90
N ILE A 245 19.06 19.95 2.48
CA ILE A 245 18.85 20.35 1.09
C ILE A 245 20.19 20.22 0.33
N TRP A 246 20.17 19.64 -0.87
CA TRP A 246 21.37 19.58 -1.72
C TRP A 246 21.33 20.62 -2.84
N PRO A 247 22.43 21.37 -3.09
CA PRO A 247 23.71 21.36 -2.35
C PRO A 247 23.59 21.98 -0.94
N PRO A 248 24.48 21.61 0.00
CA PRO A 248 24.50 22.17 1.35
C PRO A 248 24.67 23.69 1.32
N ARG A 249 24.02 24.38 2.26
CA ARG A 249 24.27 25.82 2.51
C ARG A 249 25.69 26.03 3.04
N GLN A 250 26.27 27.20 2.75
CA GLN A 250 27.57 27.61 3.29
C GLN A 250 27.65 27.35 4.80
N GLY A 251 28.67 26.60 5.23
CA GLY A 251 28.88 26.21 6.63
C GLY A 251 28.51 24.78 6.99
N ASN A 252 27.69 24.09 6.19
CA ASN A 252 27.40 22.66 6.39
C ASN A 252 28.27 21.83 5.44
N GLN A 253 29.13 20.97 5.99
CA GLN A 253 29.91 20.02 5.18
C GLN A 253 29.32 18.63 5.33
N TYR A 254 28.71 18.12 4.26
CA TYR A 254 28.39 16.70 4.10
C TYR A 254 28.54 16.33 2.63
N THR A 255 28.95 15.09 2.36
CA THR A 255 29.13 14.59 0.99
C THR A 255 27.78 14.23 0.37
N ILE A 256 27.74 14.02 -0.95
CA ILE A 256 26.52 13.63 -1.66
C ILE A 256 26.02 12.26 -1.21
N GLU A 257 26.92 11.33 -0.89
CA GLU A 257 26.60 10.00 -0.38
C GLU A 257 25.90 10.09 0.97
N HIS A 258 26.46 10.88 1.89
CA HIS A 258 25.82 11.12 3.19
C HIS A 258 24.45 11.78 3.05
N TRP A 259 24.25 12.62 2.04
CA TRP A 259 22.94 13.19 1.74
C TRP A 259 21.96 12.15 1.19
N LEU A 260 22.40 11.26 0.29
CA LEU A 260 21.56 10.19 -0.25
C LEU A 260 21.14 9.20 0.84
N ASP A 261 22.07 8.78 1.71
CA ASP A 261 21.78 7.91 2.85
C ASP A 261 20.81 8.58 3.81
N TYR A 262 20.96 9.89 4.01
CA TYR A 262 20.03 10.69 4.81
C TYR A 262 18.62 10.71 4.21
N VAL A 263 18.51 10.87 2.89
CA VAL A 263 17.20 10.84 2.20
C VAL A 263 16.57 9.45 2.30
N GLU A 264 17.34 8.39 2.08
CA GLU A 264 16.88 7.00 2.19
C GLU A 264 16.37 6.69 3.60
N LEU A 265 17.14 7.07 4.63
CA LEU A 265 16.73 6.94 6.02
C LEU A 265 15.46 7.74 6.33
N GLY A 266 15.36 8.98 5.85
CA GLY A 266 14.17 9.82 6.02
C GLY A 266 12.93 9.24 5.34
N CYS A 267 13.10 8.63 4.16
CA CYS A 267 12.04 7.90 3.47
C CYS A 267 11.61 6.66 4.25
N HIS A 268 12.56 5.88 4.78
CA HIS A 268 12.25 4.71 5.62
C HIS A 268 11.48 5.09 6.88
N ARG A 269 11.92 6.11 7.62
CA ARG A 269 11.23 6.59 8.83
C ARG A 269 9.78 6.98 8.53
N ARG A 270 9.55 7.64 7.40
CA ARG A 270 8.22 8.11 6.98
C ARG A 270 7.42 7.07 6.19
N SER A 271 7.93 5.84 6.07
CA SER A 271 7.33 4.76 5.30
C SER A 271 6.99 5.15 3.86
N ILE A 272 7.87 5.95 3.23
CA ILE A 272 7.77 6.28 1.81
C ILE A 272 8.20 5.04 1.02
N PRO A 273 7.35 4.49 0.12
CA PRO A 273 7.69 3.36 -0.72
C PRO A 273 8.97 3.57 -1.55
N GLN A 274 9.75 2.51 -1.77
CA GLN A 274 11.07 2.61 -2.41
C GLN A 274 11.03 3.17 -3.83
N ASP A 275 9.95 2.88 -4.57
CA ASP A 275 9.65 3.44 -5.91
C ASP A 275 9.40 4.96 -5.88
N GLN A 276 9.16 5.54 -4.70
CA GLN A 276 8.95 6.97 -4.51
C GLN A 276 10.19 7.70 -3.95
N HIS A 277 11.26 6.99 -3.58
CA HIS A 277 12.48 7.61 -3.02
C HIS A 277 13.12 8.61 -3.99
N VAL A 278 13.10 8.32 -5.29
CA VAL A 278 13.61 9.24 -6.33
C VAL A 278 12.81 10.55 -6.37
N LYS A 279 11.48 10.47 -6.24
CA LYS A 279 10.60 11.65 -6.19
C LYS A 279 10.88 12.47 -4.92
N ALA A 280 11.11 11.80 -3.79
CA ALA A 280 11.49 12.42 -2.53
C ALA A 280 12.83 13.14 -2.62
N ALA A 281 13.88 12.47 -3.11
CA ALA A 281 15.20 13.09 -3.29
C ALA A 281 15.15 14.29 -4.24
N THR A 282 14.46 14.14 -5.38
CA THR A 282 14.29 15.22 -6.37
C THR A 282 13.62 16.47 -5.77
N PHE A 283 12.74 16.30 -4.78
CA PHE A 283 12.09 17.41 -4.09
C PHE A 283 13.08 18.24 -3.24
N PHE A 284 14.10 17.59 -2.64
CA PHE A 284 15.13 18.23 -1.84
C PHE A 284 16.32 18.75 -2.64
N LEU A 285 16.41 18.41 -3.93
CA LEU A 285 17.40 19.02 -4.83
C LEU A 285 17.10 20.51 -5.07
N ARG A 286 18.16 21.28 -5.30
CA ARG A 286 18.13 22.69 -5.71
C ARG A 286 19.09 22.93 -6.88
N GLY A 287 19.02 24.13 -7.43
CA GLY A 287 19.91 24.59 -8.51
C GLY A 287 19.81 23.75 -9.79
N THR A 288 20.94 23.62 -10.46
CA THR A 288 21.08 22.93 -11.75
C THR A 288 20.69 21.46 -11.67
N LEU A 289 21.06 20.77 -10.57
CA LEU A 289 20.76 19.34 -10.40
C LEU A 289 19.24 19.08 -10.32
N ARG A 290 18.47 19.99 -9.72
CA ARG A 290 16.99 19.89 -9.72
C ARG A 290 16.42 20.06 -11.13
N LYS A 291 16.90 21.05 -11.90
CA LYS A 291 16.47 21.28 -13.28
C LYS A 291 16.78 20.04 -14.14
N PHE A 292 17.96 19.47 -13.94
CA PHE A 292 18.39 18.25 -14.61
C PHE A 292 17.51 17.05 -14.27
N MET A 293 17.25 16.81 -12.98
CA MET A 293 16.39 15.69 -12.57
C MET A 293 14.95 15.87 -13.06
N LYS A 294 14.44 17.11 -13.16
CA LYS A 294 13.13 17.37 -13.78
C LYS A 294 13.10 16.95 -15.25
N ALA A 295 14.16 17.22 -16.02
CA ALA A 295 14.23 16.83 -17.43
C ALA A 295 14.23 15.30 -17.61
N ILE A 296 14.89 14.56 -16.72
CA ILE A 296 14.92 13.09 -16.74
C ILE A 296 13.61 12.46 -16.24
N LYS A 297 12.91 13.15 -15.33
CA LYS A 297 11.74 12.60 -14.62
C LYS A 297 10.61 12.14 -15.56
N HIS A 298 10.58 12.62 -16.80
CA HIS A 298 9.61 12.19 -17.80
C HIS A 298 9.61 10.67 -18.03
N ASP A 299 10.71 9.96 -17.75
CA ASP A 299 10.80 8.52 -18.02
C ASP A 299 10.40 7.59 -16.86
N ASN A 300 10.09 8.08 -15.65
CA ASN A 300 9.63 7.31 -14.46
C ASN A 300 10.38 5.99 -14.12
N SER A 301 11.46 5.63 -14.81
CA SER A 301 12.05 4.29 -14.81
C SER A 301 13.26 4.14 -13.89
N LEU A 302 13.76 5.25 -13.35
CA LEU A 302 14.90 5.25 -12.43
C LEU A 302 14.48 4.67 -11.09
N ASN A 303 15.02 3.50 -10.76
CA ASN A 303 14.96 3.00 -9.40
C ASN A 303 15.95 3.76 -8.49
N TRP A 304 15.78 3.61 -7.18
CA TRP A 304 16.59 4.33 -6.20
C TRP A 304 18.10 4.09 -6.35
N VAL A 305 18.52 2.86 -6.66
CA VAL A 305 19.94 2.50 -6.81
C VAL A 305 20.56 3.20 -8.02
N GLN A 306 19.86 3.19 -9.15
CA GLN A 306 20.30 3.89 -10.37
C GLN A 306 20.36 5.41 -10.14
N PHE A 307 19.38 5.97 -9.42
CA PHE A 307 19.38 7.38 -9.05
C PHE A 307 20.59 7.75 -8.18
N LYS A 308 20.95 6.94 -7.18
CA LYS A 308 22.16 7.19 -6.35
C LYS A 308 23.43 7.26 -7.21
N VAL A 309 23.65 6.27 -8.08
CA VAL A 309 24.81 6.23 -8.97
C VAL A 309 24.84 7.44 -9.91
N LEU A 310 23.68 7.81 -10.46
CA LEU A 310 23.55 8.96 -11.35
C LEU A 310 23.94 10.27 -10.63
N ILE A 311 23.37 10.50 -9.45
CA ILE A 311 23.59 11.73 -8.68
C ILE A 311 25.05 11.87 -8.24
N ILE A 312 25.70 10.77 -7.83
CA ILE A 312 27.14 10.76 -7.48
C ILE A 312 27.97 11.14 -8.71
N LYS A 313 27.73 10.50 -9.87
CA LYS A 313 28.46 10.81 -11.10
C LYS A 313 28.28 12.25 -11.58
N LEU A 314 27.06 12.78 -11.47
CA LEU A 314 26.78 14.18 -11.80
C LEU A 314 27.49 15.15 -10.86
N HIS A 315 27.60 14.78 -9.58
CA HIS A 315 28.34 15.59 -8.62
C HIS A 315 29.84 15.58 -8.93
N GLU A 316 30.41 14.41 -9.23
CA GLU A 316 31.82 14.22 -9.60
C GLU A 316 32.19 14.90 -10.93
N SER A 317 31.26 15.00 -11.89
CA SER A 317 31.52 15.68 -13.16
C SER A 317 31.72 17.20 -13.01
N GLY A 318 31.36 17.77 -11.85
CA GLY A 318 31.38 19.20 -11.60
C GLY A 318 30.32 19.96 -12.41
N GLU A 319 30.46 21.29 -12.48
CA GLU A 319 29.57 22.16 -13.25
C GLU A 319 29.90 22.19 -14.76
N ASP A 320 30.61 21.19 -15.29
CA ASP A 320 30.94 21.09 -16.71
C ASP A 320 29.70 20.65 -17.51
N PRO A 321 29.07 21.57 -18.29
CA PRO A 321 27.82 21.28 -18.98
C PRO A 321 27.98 20.21 -20.08
N GLU A 322 29.18 20.06 -20.65
CA GLU A 322 29.41 19.11 -21.75
C GLU A 322 29.50 17.67 -21.22
N LYS A 323 30.18 17.45 -20.09
CA LYS A 323 30.15 16.14 -19.40
C LYS A 323 28.75 15.76 -18.96
N MET A 324 27.97 16.73 -18.51
CA MET A 324 26.59 16.50 -18.07
C MET A 324 25.67 16.10 -19.25
N LYS A 325 25.83 16.72 -20.42
CA LYS A 325 25.16 16.30 -21.67
C LYS A 325 25.62 14.90 -22.12
N GLU A 326 26.91 14.60 -22.02
CA GLU A 326 27.43 13.27 -22.38
C GLU A 326 26.82 12.17 -21.50
N LEU A 327 26.68 12.42 -20.19
CA LEU A 327 26.00 11.50 -19.26
C LEU A 327 24.51 11.30 -19.63
N LEU A 328 23.82 12.37 -20.03
CA LEU A 328 22.43 12.27 -20.51
C LEU A 328 22.32 11.41 -21.76
N ASN A 329 23.19 11.63 -22.75
CA ASN A 329 23.20 10.85 -23.97
C ASN A 329 23.51 9.38 -23.68
N LYS A 330 24.36 9.09 -22.69
CA LYS A 330 24.61 7.71 -22.22
C LYS A 330 23.44 7.10 -21.47
N LEU A 331 22.60 7.87 -20.78
CA LEU A 331 21.37 7.39 -20.14
C LEU A 331 20.27 7.12 -21.17
N ALA A 332 20.00 8.10 -22.03
CA ALA A 332 18.99 8.01 -23.08
C ALA A 332 19.34 6.93 -24.12
N GLY A 333 20.63 6.72 -24.39
CA GLY A 333 21.12 5.68 -25.29
C GLY A 333 21.28 4.28 -24.67
N GLY A 334 20.81 4.03 -23.44
CA GLY A 334 20.92 2.73 -22.76
C GLY A 334 22.34 2.35 -22.27
N GLY A 335 23.34 3.22 -22.47
CA GLY A 335 24.74 2.97 -22.15
C GLY A 335 25.06 2.87 -20.66
N LEU A 336 24.21 3.37 -19.75
CA LEU A 336 24.48 3.30 -18.31
C LEU A 336 24.33 1.87 -17.74
N MET A 337 23.63 0.97 -18.44
CA MET A 337 23.57 -0.46 -18.08
C MET A 337 24.92 -1.16 -18.21
N ALA A 338 25.79 -0.71 -19.13
CA ALA A 338 27.12 -1.31 -19.32
C ALA A 338 28.14 -0.81 -18.28
N GLY A 339 28.02 0.45 -17.82
CA GLY A 339 28.99 1.06 -16.90
C GLY A 339 28.66 0.90 -15.41
N GLY A 340 27.41 0.59 -15.05
CA GLY A 340 27.00 0.35 -13.65
C GLY A 340 27.34 -1.05 -13.13
N ALA A 341 27.50 -2.03 -14.02
CA ALA A 341 27.80 -3.43 -13.69
C ALA A 341 29.23 -3.66 -13.16
N ALA A 342 30.14 -2.69 -13.33
CA ALA A 342 31.55 -2.86 -12.97
C ALA A 342 31.86 -2.61 -11.48
N ILE A 343 30.97 -1.94 -10.73
CA ILE A 343 31.30 -1.45 -9.37
C ILE A 343 30.37 -2.02 -8.27
N LEU A 344 29.20 -2.54 -8.61
CA LEU A 344 28.30 -3.15 -7.62
C LEU A 344 28.07 -4.65 -7.89
N LEU A 345 28.94 -5.42 -7.23
CA LEU A 345 28.86 -6.85 -6.92
C LEU A 345 28.93 -7.86 -8.09
N PRO A 346 29.85 -8.84 -8.01
CA PRO A 346 29.90 -9.99 -8.91
C PRO A 346 28.56 -10.72 -9.04
N SER A 347 27.75 -10.83 -7.98
CA SER A 347 26.52 -11.63 -7.98
C SER A 347 25.40 -11.06 -8.87
N THR A 348 25.17 -9.76 -8.86
CA THR A 348 24.13 -9.10 -9.66
C THR A 348 24.50 -9.01 -11.13
N ALA A 349 25.78 -8.75 -11.43
CA ALA A 349 26.29 -8.76 -12.80
C ALA A 349 26.19 -10.16 -13.43
N ILE A 350 26.48 -11.21 -12.64
CA ILE A 350 26.36 -12.61 -13.08
C ILE A 350 24.90 -12.99 -13.37
N ALA A 351 23.96 -12.59 -12.52
CA ALA A 351 22.53 -12.86 -12.75
C ALA A 351 22.02 -12.15 -14.02
N ALA A 352 22.43 -10.89 -14.24
CA ALA A 352 22.06 -10.15 -15.44
C ALA A 352 22.68 -10.74 -16.72
N LEU A 353 23.95 -11.15 -16.69
CA LEU A 353 24.63 -11.81 -17.82
C LEU A 353 23.96 -13.14 -18.19
N ASN A 354 23.61 -13.95 -17.19
CA ASN A 354 22.86 -15.19 -17.39
C ASN A 354 21.47 -14.91 -17.99
N ALA A 355 20.79 -13.85 -17.55
CA ALA A 355 19.48 -13.48 -18.09
C ALA A 355 19.54 -12.99 -19.55
N VAL A 356 20.64 -12.34 -19.95
CA VAL A 356 20.89 -11.91 -21.34
C VAL A 356 21.29 -13.08 -22.24
N GLY A 357 21.73 -14.21 -21.66
CA GLY A 357 22.05 -15.44 -22.39
C GLY A 357 23.53 -15.78 -22.47
N PHE A 358 24.39 -15.09 -21.72
CA PHE A 358 25.79 -15.47 -21.56
C PHE A 358 25.89 -16.51 -20.44
N THR A 359 26.20 -17.75 -20.81
CA THR A 359 26.30 -18.89 -19.89
C THR A 359 27.75 -19.40 -19.80
N ALA A 360 27.98 -20.31 -18.85
CA ALA A 360 29.19 -21.12 -18.71
C ALA A 360 29.68 -21.72 -20.05
N SER A 361 28.73 -22.27 -20.81
CA SER A 361 28.94 -22.96 -22.08
C SER A 361 29.01 -22.03 -23.29
N GLY A 362 29.00 -20.72 -23.07
CA GLY A 362 28.91 -19.70 -24.11
C GLY A 362 27.50 -19.13 -24.25
N VAL A 363 27.17 -18.68 -25.45
CA VAL A 363 25.90 -17.98 -25.72
C VAL A 363 24.78 -19.00 -25.89
N LEU A 364 23.75 -18.91 -25.06
CA LEU A 364 22.59 -19.80 -25.16
C LEU A 364 21.87 -19.55 -26.50
N ALA A 365 21.68 -20.59 -27.30
CA ALA A 365 20.97 -20.49 -28.57
C ALA A 365 19.54 -19.97 -28.35
N GLY A 366 19.13 -18.95 -29.12
CA GLY A 366 17.83 -18.30 -28.98
C GLY A 366 17.76 -17.20 -27.90
N SER A 367 18.87 -16.84 -27.25
CA SER A 367 18.92 -15.73 -26.28
C SER A 367 19.11 -14.35 -26.92
N LEU A 368 18.94 -13.29 -26.12
CA LEU A 368 19.20 -11.91 -26.56
C LEU A 368 20.66 -11.74 -27.01
N ALA A 369 21.61 -12.37 -26.32
CA ALA A 369 23.01 -12.41 -26.72
C ALA A 369 23.21 -13.05 -28.10
N ALA A 370 22.49 -14.14 -28.42
CA ALA A 370 22.52 -14.77 -29.73
C ALA A 370 21.93 -13.84 -30.82
N GLY A 371 20.87 -13.10 -30.48
CA GLY A 371 20.30 -12.07 -31.33
C GLY A 371 21.28 -10.93 -31.62
N ILE A 372 21.92 -10.38 -30.60
CA ILE A 372 22.94 -9.33 -30.73
C ILE A 372 24.13 -9.82 -31.56
N GLN A 373 24.59 -11.06 -31.32
CA GLN A 373 25.66 -11.67 -32.11
C GLN A 373 25.25 -11.78 -33.58
N SER A 374 24.03 -12.24 -33.86
CA SER A 374 23.52 -12.40 -35.22
C SER A 374 23.33 -11.07 -35.94
N VAL A 375 22.94 -9.99 -35.24
CA VAL A 375 22.63 -8.70 -35.86
C VAL A 375 23.88 -7.83 -36.03
N PHE A 376 24.77 -7.79 -35.03
CA PHE A 376 25.87 -6.82 -35.00
C PHE A 376 27.25 -7.41 -35.31
N TYR A 377 27.50 -8.66 -34.94
CA TYR A 377 28.84 -9.26 -35.02
C TYR A 377 28.96 -10.33 -36.11
N GLY A 378 27.84 -10.88 -36.58
CA GLY A 378 27.82 -12.00 -37.51
C GLY A 378 28.63 -13.18 -36.97
N GLY A 379 29.42 -13.83 -37.85
CA GLY A 379 30.32 -14.92 -37.48
C GLY A 379 31.62 -14.49 -36.76
N MET A 380 31.90 -13.18 -36.64
CA MET A 380 33.13 -12.68 -36.02
C MET A 380 32.86 -12.17 -34.60
N THR A 381 33.11 -13.02 -33.61
CA THR A 381 33.02 -12.65 -32.19
C THR A 381 34.32 -11.99 -31.71
N GLY A 382 34.33 -10.68 -31.54
CA GLY A 382 35.47 -9.92 -30.99
C GLY A 382 35.03 -8.74 -30.11
N GLY A 383 35.96 -8.21 -29.30
CA GLY A 383 35.73 -7.01 -28.48
C GLY A 383 34.85 -7.26 -27.26
N LEU A 384 33.81 -6.41 -27.09
CA LEU A 384 32.94 -6.42 -25.91
C LEU A 384 32.19 -7.75 -25.74
N PHE A 385 31.87 -8.42 -26.86
CA PHE A 385 31.22 -9.73 -26.84
C PHE A 385 32.11 -10.82 -26.22
N SER A 386 33.41 -10.80 -26.54
CA SER A 386 34.39 -11.73 -25.96
C SER A 386 34.63 -11.45 -24.47
N LEU A 387 34.51 -10.18 -24.04
CA LEU A 387 34.55 -9.80 -22.63
C LEU A 387 33.33 -10.35 -21.87
N CYS A 388 32.12 -10.19 -22.40
CA CYS A 388 30.91 -10.75 -21.79
C CYS A 388 30.94 -12.28 -21.75
N GLN A 389 31.47 -12.92 -22.80
CA GLN A 389 31.65 -14.36 -22.86
C GLN A 389 32.68 -14.86 -21.83
N SER A 390 33.78 -14.12 -21.61
CA SER A 390 34.76 -14.50 -20.58
C SER A 390 34.18 -14.36 -19.18
N ILE A 391 33.43 -13.31 -18.89
CA ILE A 391 32.77 -13.12 -17.59
C ILE A 391 31.72 -14.23 -17.37
N GLY A 392 30.89 -14.53 -18.37
CA GLY A 392 29.91 -15.63 -18.30
C GLY A 392 30.55 -17.00 -18.08
N ALA A 393 31.70 -17.26 -18.72
CA ALA A 393 32.47 -18.49 -18.54
C ALA A 393 33.10 -18.62 -17.13
N THR A 394 33.39 -17.50 -16.46
CA THR A 394 34.03 -17.49 -15.13
C THR A 394 33.01 -17.50 -13.97
N ALA A 395 31.74 -17.23 -14.26
CA ALA A 395 30.66 -16.97 -13.29
C ALA A 395 29.94 -18.22 -12.74
N VAL A 396 30.45 -19.41 -13.04
CA VAL A 396 29.71 -20.69 -12.93
C VAL A 396 29.80 -21.28 -11.53
N ILE A 397 29.33 -20.54 -10.52
CA ILE A 397 29.04 -21.11 -9.19
C ILE A 397 27.80 -20.40 -8.61
N ALA A 398 26.66 -20.48 -9.31
CA ALA A 398 25.39 -20.01 -8.77
C ALA A 398 24.29 -21.09 -8.93
N PRO A 399 23.43 -21.30 -7.90
CA PRO A 399 22.40 -22.34 -7.93
C PRO A 399 21.36 -22.15 -9.06
N PRO A 400 20.82 -23.24 -9.65
CA PRO A 400 19.86 -23.21 -10.77
C PRO A 400 18.61 -22.32 -10.57
N LEU A 401 18.22 -22.09 -9.31
CA LEU A 401 17.05 -21.28 -8.93
C LEU A 401 17.19 -19.79 -9.31
N ALA A 402 18.42 -19.26 -9.40
CA ALA A 402 18.67 -17.88 -9.79
C ALA A 402 18.45 -17.61 -11.29
N ILE A 403 18.53 -18.65 -12.13
CA ILE A 403 18.40 -18.56 -13.58
C ILE A 403 16.92 -18.37 -13.99
N GLY A 404 15.98 -18.99 -13.25
CA GLY A 404 14.55 -18.90 -13.53
C GLY A 404 13.94 -17.51 -13.30
N LEU A 405 14.42 -16.78 -12.29
CA LEU A 405 13.90 -15.44 -11.96
C LEU A 405 14.38 -14.35 -12.92
N GLY A 406 15.57 -14.51 -13.53
CA GLY A 406 16.14 -13.53 -14.44
C GLY A 406 15.37 -13.40 -15.78
N ILE A 407 14.81 -14.51 -16.28
CA ILE A 407 14.12 -14.54 -17.58
C ILE A 407 12.76 -13.82 -17.51
N GLY A 408 12.05 -13.93 -16.38
CA GLY A 408 10.74 -13.29 -16.20
C GLY A 408 10.79 -11.75 -16.17
N ALA A 409 11.83 -11.16 -15.59
CA ALA A 409 11.99 -9.71 -15.49
C ALA A 409 12.31 -9.04 -16.85
N LEU A 410 12.98 -9.76 -17.76
CA LEU A 410 13.45 -9.22 -19.03
C LEU A 410 12.32 -9.08 -20.07
N VAL A 411 11.39 -10.04 -20.11
CA VAL A 411 10.22 -10.01 -21.01
C VAL A 411 9.27 -8.86 -20.65
N PHE A 412 9.14 -8.57 -19.36
CA PHE A 412 8.31 -7.47 -18.86
C PHE A 412 8.94 -6.11 -19.19
N GLY A 413 10.26 -5.97 -19.03
CA GLY A 413 10.98 -4.72 -19.31
C GLY A 413 10.99 -4.32 -20.80
N ALA A 414 11.15 -5.29 -21.72
CA ALA A 414 11.15 -5.00 -23.15
C ALA A 414 9.76 -4.56 -23.67
N SER A 415 8.68 -5.09 -23.08
CA SER A 415 7.30 -4.74 -23.45
C SER A 415 6.95 -3.30 -23.06
N CYS A 416 7.53 -2.76 -21.97
CA CYS A 416 7.29 -1.38 -21.55
C CYS A 416 7.95 -0.32 -22.46
N LEU A 417 9.07 -0.66 -23.13
CA LEU A 417 9.77 0.27 -24.03
C LEU A 417 9.05 0.45 -25.38
N ALA A 418 8.27 -0.53 -25.82
CA ALA A 418 7.57 -0.47 -27.12
C ALA A 418 6.31 0.41 -27.11
N PHE A 419 5.77 0.76 -25.94
CA PHE A 419 4.47 1.45 -25.81
C PHE A 419 4.55 2.92 -25.37
N SER A 420 5.73 3.46 -25.09
CA SER A 420 5.87 4.85 -24.61
C SER A 420 6.06 5.83 -25.78
N SER A 421 5.00 6.13 -26.51
CA SER A 421 4.95 7.29 -27.41
C SER A 421 3.56 7.93 -27.37
N SER A 422 3.52 9.21 -27.00
CA SER A 422 2.37 10.14 -26.91
C SER A 422 1.74 10.29 -25.52
N SER A 423 2.05 11.40 -24.85
CA SER A 423 1.04 12.16 -24.07
C SER A 423 1.55 13.53 -23.60
N GLY A 424 0.82 14.56 -24.02
CA GLY A 424 0.35 15.77 -23.30
C GLY A 424 1.23 16.42 -22.23
N GLU A 425 1.61 17.67 -22.50
CA GLU A 425 2.23 18.62 -21.60
C GLU A 425 1.24 19.12 -20.54
N ASP A 426 1.54 18.89 -19.25
CA ASP A 426 0.94 19.63 -18.13
C ASP A 426 2.05 20.44 -17.44
N ASP A 427 1.99 21.75 -17.65
CA ASP A 427 2.98 22.75 -17.25
C ASP A 427 2.87 23.06 -15.73
N TRP A 428 3.97 22.96 -14.98
CA TRP A 428 4.01 23.18 -13.53
C TRP A 428 5.00 24.30 -13.17
N ASP A 429 4.65 25.53 -13.54
CA ASP A 429 5.30 26.73 -13.03
C ASP A 429 4.43 27.39 -11.94
N TYR A 430 4.84 27.17 -10.69
CA TYR A 430 4.59 28.11 -9.61
C TYR A 430 5.94 28.44 -8.99
N ASP A 431 6.36 29.70 -9.16
CA ASP A 431 7.48 30.30 -8.45
C ASP A 431 7.22 30.22 -6.93
N ILE A 432 8.11 29.50 -6.22
CA ILE A 432 8.29 29.52 -4.76
C ILE A 432 9.78 29.54 -4.44
#